data_AF-A0A173XJT5-F1
#
_entry.id   AF-A0A173XJT5-F1
#
_cell.length_a   1.000
_cell.length_b   1.000
_cell.length_c   1.000
_cell.angle_alpha   90.00
_cell.angle_beta   90.00
_cell.angle_gamma   90.00
#
_symmetry.space_group_name_H-M   'P 1'
#
loop_
_entity.id
_entity.type
_entity.pdbx_description
1 polymer ?
#
loop_
_entity_poly.entity_id
_entity_poly.type
_entity_poly.pdbx_seq_one_letter_code
_entity_poly.pdbx_strand_id
1 'polypeptide(L)'
;MNYNIEYIHSEEMKAQGSKSEIFKKYGKEWHIREQGSGNGNWLLIKKSNVLINNKSYRKEVLKYYGKERLTEKLVNRLRKEIEDGHIPDFLKVSAKSLSV
;
A
#
# COMPACT_ATOMS: atom_id res chain seq x y z
N MET A 1 9.61 7.61 -20.47
CA MET A 1 8.46 6.80 -19.95
C MET A 1 7.81 7.63 -18.87
N ASN A 2 6.50 7.88 -18.93
CA ASN A 2 5.82 8.64 -17.89
C ASN A 2 5.14 7.66 -16.92
N TYR A 3 5.64 7.56 -15.69
CA TYR A 3 5.04 6.74 -14.65
C TYR A 3 4.12 7.62 -13.81
N ASN A 4 2.82 7.31 -13.75
CA ASN A 4 1.93 7.93 -12.79
C ASN A 4 2.16 7.25 -11.42
N ILE A 5 2.81 7.95 -10.49
CA ILE A 5 3.14 7.43 -9.16
C ILE A 5 2.29 8.15 -8.12
N GLU A 6 1.37 7.41 -7.52
CA GLU A 6 0.46 7.90 -6.49
C GLU A 6 0.81 7.29 -5.14
N TYR A 7 0.87 8.11 -4.09
CA TYR A 7 1.01 7.64 -2.72
C TYR A 7 -0.35 7.65 -2.05
N ILE A 8 -0.75 6.50 -1.51
CA ILE A 8 -1.96 6.35 -0.72
C ILE A 8 -1.55 6.33 0.76
N HIS A 9 -2.12 7.25 1.54
CA HIS A 9 -1.84 7.33 2.97
C HIS A 9 -2.41 6.12 3.71
N SER A 10 -1.81 5.80 4.86
CA SER A 10 -2.44 4.84 5.78
C SER A 10 -3.64 5.50 6.43
N GLU A 11 -4.70 4.73 6.61
CA GLU A 11 -5.91 5.16 7.33
C GLU A 11 -6.11 4.30 8.56
N GLU A 12 -6.67 4.90 9.60
CA GLU A 12 -7.04 4.22 10.84
C GLU A 12 -8.43 4.71 11.26
N MET A 13 -9.28 3.78 11.67
CA MET A 13 -10.54 4.13 12.31
C MET A 13 -10.93 3.09 13.37
N LYS A 14 -11.79 3.52 14.29
CA LYS A 14 -12.41 2.64 15.28
C LYS A 14 -13.82 2.29 14.84
N ALA A 15 -14.22 1.06 15.07
CA ALA A 15 -15.58 0.60 14.82
C ALA A 15 -16.07 -0.25 15.99
N GLN A 16 -17.36 -0.21 16.26
CA GLN A 16 -18.01 -1.03 17.26
C GLN A 16 -19.01 -1.97 16.60
N GLY A 17 -19.10 -3.20 17.08
CA GLY A 17 -20.04 -4.20 16.58
C GLY A 17 -19.57 -5.63 16.81
N SER A 18 -20.38 -6.58 16.36
CA SER A 18 -19.99 -7.98 16.41
C SER A 18 -18.86 -8.28 15.42
N LYS A 19 -18.08 -9.33 15.71
CA LYS A 19 -17.03 -9.82 14.80
C LYS A 19 -17.55 -10.05 13.37
N SER A 20 -18.73 -10.67 13.24
CA SER A 20 -19.29 -10.99 11.92
C SER A 20 -19.57 -9.73 11.09
N GLU A 21 -20.19 -8.72 11.68
CA GLU A 21 -20.55 -7.46 11.00
C GLU A 21 -19.30 -6.70 10.55
N ILE A 22 -18.30 -6.62 11.43
CA ILE A 22 -17.05 -5.90 11.19
C ILE A 22 -16.26 -6.54 10.06
N PHE A 23 -16.09 -7.87 10.09
CA PHE A 23 -15.38 -8.58 9.04
C PHE A 23 -16.15 -8.59 7.71
N LYS A 24 -17.50 -8.67 7.74
CA LYS A 24 -18.33 -8.56 6.54
C LYS A 24 -18.20 -7.20 5.85
N LYS A 25 -18.19 -6.11 6.64
CA LYS A 25 -18.14 -4.75 6.12
C LYS A 25 -16.73 -4.32 5.67
N TYR A 26 -15.71 -4.66 6.45
CA TYR A 26 -14.37 -4.09 6.28
C TYR A 26 -13.28 -5.10 5.91
N GLY A 27 -13.52 -6.40 6.07
CA GLY A 27 -12.48 -7.45 5.98
C GLY A 27 -11.81 -7.62 4.62
N LYS A 28 -12.37 -7.02 3.56
CA LYS A 28 -11.76 -7.03 2.22
C LYS A 28 -10.57 -6.07 2.09
N GLU A 29 -10.65 -4.91 2.72
CA GLU A 29 -9.68 -3.82 2.52
C GLU A 29 -8.90 -3.44 3.77
N TRP A 30 -9.49 -3.68 4.94
CA TRP A 30 -8.96 -3.24 6.22
C TRP A 30 -8.34 -4.40 6.96
N HIS A 31 -7.19 -4.14 7.59
CA HIS A 31 -6.69 -5.01 8.63
C HIS A 31 -7.48 -4.76 9.91
N ILE A 32 -8.04 -5.81 10.50
CA ILE A 32 -8.98 -5.70 11.62
C ILE A 32 -8.32 -6.28 12.87
N ARG A 33 -8.27 -5.48 13.94
CA ARG A 33 -7.74 -5.89 15.24
C ARG A 33 -8.76 -5.60 16.34
N GLU A 34 -9.10 -6.61 17.13
CA GLU A 34 -9.98 -6.43 18.29
C GLU A 34 -9.30 -5.54 19.36
N GLN A 35 -10.09 -4.75 20.05
CA GLN A 35 -9.70 -3.92 21.18
C GLN A 35 -10.59 -4.25 22.37
N GLY A 36 -10.02 -4.44 23.57
CA GLY A 36 -10.81 -4.56 24.80
C GLY A 36 -11.50 -5.91 25.06
N SER A 37 -10.84 -7.02 24.73
CA SER A 37 -11.18 -8.38 25.20
C SER A 37 -12.67 -8.78 25.09
N GLY A 38 -13.30 -8.60 23.92
CA GLY A 38 -14.68 -9.05 23.69
C GLY A 38 -15.76 -7.98 23.85
N ASN A 39 -15.41 -6.73 24.16
CA ASN A 39 -16.40 -5.65 24.30
C ASN A 39 -16.93 -5.09 22.96
N GLY A 40 -16.57 -5.71 21.84
CA GLY A 40 -17.04 -5.34 20.51
C GLY A 40 -16.36 -4.11 19.91
N ASN A 41 -15.22 -3.65 20.45
CA ASN A 41 -14.43 -2.58 19.86
C ASN A 41 -13.37 -3.13 18.91
N TRP A 42 -13.21 -2.46 17.76
CA TRP A 42 -12.31 -2.88 16.69
C TRP A 42 -11.49 -1.70 16.20
N LEU A 43 -10.21 -1.94 16.00
CA LEU A 43 -9.28 -1.05 15.31
C LEU A 43 -9.13 -1.54 13.87
N LEU A 44 -9.45 -0.66 12.93
CA LEU A 44 -9.38 -0.92 11.49
C LEU A 44 -8.22 -0.12 10.93
N ILE A 45 -7.28 -0.79 10.26
CA ILE A 45 -6.08 -0.18 9.72
C ILE A 45 -5.97 -0.50 8.23
N LYS A 46 -5.94 0.54 7.39
CA LYS A 46 -5.55 0.43 5.98
C LYS A 46 -4.09 0.85 5.86
N LYS A 47 -3.23 -0.07 5.42
CA LYS A 47 -1.80 0.25 5.23
C LYS A 47 -1.66 1.23 4.06
N SER A 48 -0.65 2.11 4.13
CA SER A 48 -0.30 2.98 3.00
C SER A 48 -0.04 2.17 1.73
N ASN A 49 -0.08 2.80 0.56
CA ASN A 49 0.25 2.12 -0.69
C ASN A 49 0.98 3.06 -1.64
N VAL A 50 1.63 2.48 -2.64
CA VAL A 50 2.14 3.21 -3.80
C VAL A 50 1.58 2.54 -5.03
N LEU A 51 0.81 3.32 -5.79
CA LEU A 51 0.33 2.91 -7.10
C LEU A 51 1.27 3.46 -8.16
N ILE A 52 1.66 2.61 -9.10
CA ILE A 52 2.38 3.00 -10.30
C ILE A 52 1.52 2.54 -11.47
N ASN A 53 0.99 3.49 -12.22
CA ASN A 53 0.01 3.26 -13.29
C ASN A 53 -1.18 2.40 -12.80
N ASN A 54 -1.80 2.82 -11.68
CA ASN A 54 -2.95 2.17 -11.03
C ASN A 54 -2.70 0.74 -10.49
N LYS A 55 -1.47 0.25 -10.53
CA LYS A 55 -1.09 -1.04 -9.95
C LYS A 55 -0.29 -0.83 -8.67
N SER A 56 -0.59 -1.62 -7.64
CA SER A 56 0.12 -1.59 -6.37
C SER A 56 1.54 -2.16 -6.50
N TYR A 57 2.54 -1.39 -6.07
CA TYR A 57 3.96 -1.79 -6.02
C TYR A 57 4.56 -1.71 -4.60
N ARG A 58 3.73 -1.64 -3.56
CA ARG A 58 4.22 -1.50 -2.17
C ARG A 58 5.30 -2.53 -1.80
N LYS A 59 5.10 -3.81 -2.14
CA LYS A 59 6.05 -4.86 -1.73
C LYS A 59 7.39 -4.69 -2.43
N GLU A 60 7.35 -4.36 -3.71
CA GLU A 60 8.49 -4.16 -4.60
C GLU A 60 9.30 -2.94 -4.16
N VAL A 61 8.63 -1.82 -3.88
CA VAL A 61 9.28 -0.59 -3.40
C VAL A 61 9.94 -0.81 -2.03
N LEU A 62 9.25 -1.49 -1.11
CA LEU A 62 9.82 -1.83 0.20
C LEU A 62 11.03 -2.74 0.09
N LYS A 63 10.95 -3.78 -0.76
CA LYS A 63 12.07 -4.67 -1.04
C LYS A 63 13.25 -3.93 -1.67
N TYR A 64 13.00 -3.07 -2.65
CA TYR A 64 14.01 -2.31 -3.37
C TYR A 64 14.81 -1.38 -2.45
N TYR A 65 14.15 -0.68 -1.53
CA TYR A 65 14.82 0.20 -0.58
C TYR A 65 15.24 -0.46 0.74
N GLY A 66 14.99 -1.76 0.92
CA GLY A 66 15.24 -2.47 2.18
C GLY A 66 14.51 -1.84 3.37
N LYS A 67 13.22 -1.48 3.19
CA LYS A 67 12.40 -0.84 4.23
C LYS A 67 11.22 -1.72 4.62
N GLU A 68 10.81 -1.63 5.87
CA GLU A 68 9.63 -2.34 6.38
C GLU A 68 8.34 -1.52 6.26
N ARG A 69 8.46 -0.19 6.22
CA ARG A 69 7.33 0.75 6.18
C ARG A 69 7.42 1.70 5.00
N LEU A 70 6.29 1.82 4.29
CA LEU A 70 6.16 2.74 3.17
C LEU A 70 5.75 4.11 3.70
N THR A 71 6.51 5.13 3.33
CA THR A 71 6.28 6.53 3.69
C THR A 71 6.20 7.36 2.42
N GLU A 72 5.53 8.51 2.49
CA GLU A 72 5.47 9.45 1.37
C GLU A 72 6.86 9.90 0.92
N LYS A 73 7.77 10.15 1.88
CA LYS A 73 9.18 10.49 1.60
C LYS A 73 9.88 9.41 0.77
N LEU A 74 9.59 8.13 1.03
CA LEU A 74 10.16 7.03 0.25
C LEU A 74 9.60 7.02 -1.18
N VAL A 75 8.32 7.33 -1.36
CA VAL A 75 7.70 7.45 -2.70
C VAL A 75 8.20 8.69 -3.45
N ASN A 76 8.38 9.82 -2.76
CA ASN A 76 9.00 11.01 -3.35
C ASN A 76 10.42 10.74 -3.82
N ARG A 77 11.19 9.96 -3.06
CA ARG A 77 12.51 9.49 -3.49
C ARG A 77 12.42 8.64 -4.77
N LEU A 78 11.49 7.71 -4.83
CA LEU A 78 11.25 6.89 -6.02
C LEU A 78 10.89 7.73 -7.26
N ARG A 79 10.01 8.73 -7.09
CA ARG A 79 9.64 9.67 -8.17
C ARG A 79 10.88 10.35 -8.72
N LYS A 80 11.70 10.93 -7.83
CA LYS A 80 12.93 11.62 -8.22
C LYS A 80 13.93 10.70 -8.93
N GLU A 81 14.16 9.49 -8.40
CA GLU A 81 15.08 8.53 -9.03
C GLU A 81 14.61 8.16 -10.45
N ILE A 82 13.30 8.01 -10.67
CA ILE A 82 12.74 7.75 -12.00
C ILE A 82 12.86 8.96 -12.93
N GLU A 83 12.61 10.17 -12.42
CA GLU A 83 12.79 11.44 -13.16
C GLU A 83 14.25 11.65 -13.59
N ASP A 84 15.20 11.30 -12.71
CA ASP A 84 16.65 11.33 -12.97
C ASP A 84 17.12 10.19 -13.91
N GLY A 85 16.21 9.31 -14.35
CA GLY A 85 16.49 8.21 -15.29
C GLY A 85 16.92 6.90 -14.63
N HIS A 86 16.98 6.83 -13.30
CA HIS A 86 17.27 5.61 -12.54
C HIS A 86 16.01 4.76 -12.38
N ILE A 87 15.67 3.99 -13.41
CA ILE A 87 14.50 3.11 -13.40
C ILE A 87 14.80 1.83 -12.60
N PRO A 88 14.03 1.51 -11.53
CA PRO A 88 14.17 0.24 -10.80
C PRO A 88 13.81 -0.97 -11.65
N ASP A 89 14.49 -2.10 -11.43
CA ASP A 89 14.31 -3.31 -12.26
C ASP A 89 12.89 -3.89 -12.18
N PHE A 90 12.20 -3.73 -11.04
CA PHE A 90 10.82 -4.19 -10.89
C PHE A 90 9.82 -3.45 -11.82
N LEU A 91 10.18 -2.27 -12.34
CA LEU A 91 9.41 -1.55 -13.37
C LEU A 91 9.82 -1.92 -14.79
N LYS A 92 11.06 -2.39 -15.00
CA LYS A 92 11.53 -2.86 -16.31
C LYS A 92 10.90 -4.19 -16.70
N VAL A 93 10.73 -5.09 -15.72
CA VAL A 93 10.15 -6.42 -15.95
C VAL A 93 8.68 -6.32 -16.38
N SER A 94 7.91 -5.36 -15.86
CA SER A 94 6.50 -5.20 -16.27
C SER A 94 6.33 -4.61 -17.67
N ALA A 95 7.32 -3.92 -18.22
CA ALA A 95 7.27 -3.39 -19.58
C ALA A 95 7.48 -4.50 -20.64
N LYS A 96 8.28 -5.52 -20.32
CA LYS A 96 8.58 -6.65 -21.23
C LYS A 96 7.42 -7.63 -21.42
N SER A 97 6.49 -7.73 -20.46
CA SER A 97 5.33 -8.62 -20.56
C SER A 97 4.20 -8.11 -21.48
N LEU A 98 4.31 -6.88 -21.99
CA LEU A 98 3.32 -6.26 -22.89
C LEU A 98 3.77 -6.25 -24.37
N SER A 99 4.87 -6.95 -24.70
CA SER A 99 5.48 -6.95 -26.04
C SER A 99 5.36 -8.31 -26.76
N VAL A 100 4.36 -9.12 -26.42
CA VAL A 100 4.08 -10.41 -27.10
C VAL A 100 2.78 -10.28 -27.89
#